data_AF-A0A849W7R1-F1
#
_entry.id   AF-A0A849W7R1-F1
#
_cell.length_a   1.000
_cell.length_b   1.000
_cell.length_c   1.000
_cell.angle_alpha   90.00
_cell.angle_beta   90.00
_cell.angle_gamma   90.00
#
_symmetry.space_group_name_H-M   'P 1'
#
loop_
_entity.id
_entity.type
_entity.pdbx_description
1 polymer ?
#
loop_
_entity_poly.entity_id
_entity_poly.type
_entity_poly.pdbx_seq_one_letter_code
_entity_poly.pdbx_strand_id
1 'polypeptide(L)'
;HNANQLIAQAELVKAIVSEIYQNKKETNSNAESIRNLDKRVSCLEKSSGASLNRMPVYEQLAECVTPEQVEEMKARVKAIRKSPMKIWGKFNKHFRISRYRHLPQSKFQEAMEWLQNIEHDPRF
;
A
#
# COMPACT_ATOMS: atom_id res chain seq x y z
N HIS A 1 39.18 -35.89 -38.48
CA HIS A 1 38.56 -36.31 -37.20
C HIS A 1 38.85 -35.31 -36.08
N ASN A 2 40.13 -35.02 -35.77
CA ASN A 2 40.53 -34.10 -34.70
C ASN A 2 40.04 -32.63 -34.88
N ALA A 3 40.10 -32.09 -36.10
CA ALA A 3 39.63 -30.72 -36.38
C ALA A 3 38.12 -30.51 -36.12
N ASN A 4 37.27 -31.48 -36.47
CA ASN A 4 35.82 -31.39 -36.23
C ASN A 4 35.49 -31.48 -34.74
N GLN A 5 36.27 -32.25 -33.97
CA GLN A 5 36.14 -32.31 -32.50
C GLN A 5 36.52 -30.98 -31.85
N LEU A 6 37.59 -30.34 -32.32
CA LEU A 6 38.00 -29.02 -31.83
C LEU A 6 36.95 -27.94 -32.14
N ILE A 7 36.32 -27.98 -33.32
CA ILE A 7 35.24 -27.06 -33.68
C ILE A 7 34.03 -27.25 -32.76
N ALA A 8 33.57 -28.49 -32.57
CA ALA A 8 32.45 -28.78 -31.68
C ALA A 8 32.71 -28.37 -30.22
N GLN A 9 33.93 -28.57 -29.73
CA GLN A 9 34.34 -28.11 -28.41
C GLN A 9 34.34 -26.58 -28.30
N ALA A 10 34.81 -25.87 -29.33
CA ALA A 10 34.78 -24.41 -29.35
C ALA A 10 33.35 -23.85 -29.36
N GLU A 11 32.42 -24.48 -30.09
CA GLU A 11 31.01 -24.11 -30.10
C GLU A 11 30.35 -24.36 -28.74
N LEU A 12 30.65 -25.48 -28.09
CA LEU A 12 30.14 -25.77 -26.75
C LEU A 12 30.63 -24.74 -25.73
N VAL A 13 31.93 -24.40 -25.76
CA VAL A 13 32.50 -23.35 -24.89
C VAL A 13 31.81 -22.01 -25.13
N LYS A 14 31.55 -21.65 -26.39
CA LYS A 14 30.85 -20.41 -26.72
C LYS A 14 29.40 -20.39 -26.21
N ALA A 15 28.69 -21.52 -26.27
CA ALA A 15 27.35 -21.66 -25.73
C ALA A 15 27.36 -21.49 -24.19
N ILE A 16 28.28 -22.18 -23.50
CA ILE A 16 28.45 -22.09 -22.05
C ILE A 16 28.75 -20.65 -21.62
N VAL A 17 29.67 -19.96 -22.33
CA VAL A 17 30.01 -18.57 -22.00
C VAL A 17 28.80 -17.64 -22.18
N SER A 18 28.00 -17.86 -23.22
CA SER A 18 26.77 -17.10 -23.47
C SER A 18 25.74 -17.31 -22.36
N GLU A 19 25.57 -18.55 -21.92
CA GLU A 19 24.66 -18.90 -20.82
C GLU A 19 25.12 -18.31 -19.48
N ILE A 20 26.42 -18.37 -19.17
CA ILE A 20 27.00 -17.72 -17.98
C ILE A 20 26.72 -16.22 -17.99
N TYR A 21 26.88 -15.56 -19.14
CA TYR A 21 26.62 -14.13 -19.25
C TYR A 21 25.14 -13.81 -19.01
N GLN A 22 24.24 -14.61 -19.58
CA GLN A 22 22.80 -14.45 -19.40
C GLN A 22 22.39 -14.69 -17.93
N ASN A 23 22.89 -15.76 -17.30
CA ASN A 23 22.64 -16.06 -15.90
C ASN A 23 23.15 -14.94 -14.97
N LYS A 24 24.31 -14.35 -15.27
CA LYS A 24 24.84 -13.22 -14.53
C LYS A 24 23.93 -11.99 -14.64
N LYS A 25 23.38 -11.72 -15.82
CA LYS A 25 22.43 -10.62 -16.04
C LYS A 25 21.15 -10.81 -15.22
N GLU A 26 20.60 -12.02 -15.22
CA GLU A 26 19.39 -12.37 -14.45
C GLU A 26 19.64 -12.30 -12.94
N THR A 27 20.79 -12.81 -12.48
CA THR A 27 21.20 -12.72 -11.07
C THR A 27 21.27 -11.26 -10.60
N ASN A 28 21.83 -10.36 -11.42
CA ASN A 28 21.89 -8.94 -11.11
C ASN A 28 20.50 -8.30 -11.03
N SER A 29 19.61 -8.62 -11.97
CA SER A 29 18.21 -8.16 -11.97
C SER A 29 17.48 -8.62 -10.71
N ASN A 30 17.62 -9.88 -10.35
CA ASN A 30 16.99 -10.45 -9.15
C ASN A 30 17.53 -9.79 -7.87
N ALA A 31 18.84 -9.52 -7.79
CA ALA A 31 19.44 -8.84 -6.65
C ALA A 31 18.91 -7.40 -6.48
N GLU A 32 18.49 -6.73 -7.55
CA GLU A 32 17.83 -5.43 -7.48
C GLU A 32 16.37 -5.57 -7.02
N SER A 33 15.63 -6.56 -7.54
CA SER A 33 14.28 -6.85 -7.08
C SER A 33 14.22 -7.19 -5.59
N ILE A 34 15.15 -8.02 -5.10
CA ILE A 34 15.25 -8.37 -3.66
C ILE A 34 15.51 -7.12 -2.84
N ARG A 35 16.47 -6.27 -3.23
CA ARG A 35 16.74 -5.00 -2.53
C ARG A 35 15.52 -4.08 -2.48
N ASN A 36 14.72 -4.03 -3.54
CA ASN A 36 13.49 -3.24 -3.56
C ASN A 36 12.39 -3.84 -2.67
N LEU A 37 12.27 -5.17 -2.63
CA LEU A 37 11.34 -5.85 -1.73
C LEU A 37 11.74 -5.64 -0.27
N ASP A 38 13.02 -5.73 0.08
CA ASP A 38 13.53 -5.47 1.43
C ASP A 38 13.20 -4.05 1.89
N LYS A 39 13.39 -3.05 1.02
CA LYS A 39 12.99 -1.66 1.32
C LYS A 39 11.50 -1.55 1.61
N ARG A 40 10.66 -2.23 0.83
CA ARG A 40 9.21 -2.23 1.02
C ARG A 40 8.81 -2.90 2.33
N VAL A 41 9.40 -4.06 2.63
CA VAL A 41 9.18 -4.77 3.90
C VAL A 41 9.60 -3.90 5.07
N SER A 42 10.78 -3.29 5.04
CA SER A 42 11.24 -2.38 6.10
C SER A 42 10.31 -1.18 6.33
N CYS A 43 9.77 -0.58 5.25
CA CYS A 43 8.79 0.49 5.37
C CYS A 43 7.47 0.01 6.00
N LEU A 44 7.01 -1.19 5.64
CA LEU A 44 5.81 -1.80 6.21
C LEU A 44 6.01 -2.17 7.67
N GLU A 45 7.16 -2.73 8.05
CA GLU A 45 7.53 -3.07 9.42
C GLU A 45 7.64 -1.84 10.32
N LYS A 46 8.21 -0.75 9.83
CA LYS A 46 8.22 0.53 10.56
C LYS A 46 6.80 1.08 10.76
N SER A 47 5.94 0.90 9.77
CA SER A 47 4.54 1.34 9.84
C SER A 47 3.68 0.44 10.73
N SER A 48 3.94 -0.87 10.76
CA SER A 48 3.23 -1.83 11.60
C SER A 48 3.74 -1.84 13.05
N GLY A 49 5.05 -1.66 13.26
CA GLY A 49 5.66 -1.48 14.58
C GLY A 49 5.19 -0.20 15.28
N ALA A 50 4.90 0.86 14.52
CA ALA A 50 4.22 2.04 15.05
C ALA A 50 2.75 1.77 15.48
N SER A 51 2.11 0.73 14.92
CA SER A 51 0.72 0.35 15.21
C SER A 51 0.60 -0.64 16.36
N LEU A 52 1.64 -1.43 16.68
CA LEU A 52 1.61 -2.45 17.73
C LEU A 52 1.79 -1.90 19.16
N ASN A 53 2.21 -0.64 19.32
CA ASN A 53 2.35 0.04 20.62
C ASN A 53 1.23 1.06 20.93
N ARG A 54 0.12 1.06 20.17
CA ARG A 54 -1.06 1.87 20.47
C ARG A 54 -2.34 1.09 20.16
N MET A 55 -2.71 0.15 21.01
CA MET A 55 -4.08 0.06 21.54
C MET A 55 -4.21 -1.16 22.44
N PRO A 56 -4.81 -1.01 23.63
CA PRO A 56 -5.14 -2.15 24.47
C PRO A 56 -6.21 -3.03 23.80
N VAL A 57 -6.04 -4.34 23.99
CA VAL A 57 -6.76 -5.46 23.33
C VAL A 57 -8.29 -5.44 23.55
N TYR A 58 -8.83 -4.56 24.40
CA TYR A 58 -10.27 -4.49 24.69
C TYR A 58 -11.11 -3.74 23.63
N GLU A 59 -10.51 -3.09 22.62
CA GLU A 59 -11.25 -2.41 21.54
C GLU A 59 -11.40 -3.23 20.23
N GLN A 60 -10.91 -4.48 20.21
CA GLN A 60 -10.85 -5.32 19.00
C GLN A 60 -12.18 -5.96 18.53
N LEU A 61 -13.33 -5.56 19.08
CA LEU A 61 -14.65 -5.98 18.59
C LEU A 61 -15.58 -4.82 18.24
N ALA A 62 -15.03 -3.61 18.03
CA ALA A 62 -15.80 -2.58 17.35
C ALA A 62 -15.88 -2.97 15.87
N GLU A 63 -17.00 -3.55 15.46
CA GLU A 63 -17.36 -3.71 14.05
C GLU A 63 -17.08 -2.38 13.34
N CYS A 64 -16.29 -2.41 12.28
CA CYS A 64 -16.01 -1.22 11.47
C CYS A 64 -17.15 -1.02 10.48
N VAL A 65 -17.26 0.21 9.96
CA VAL A 65 -18.28 0.56 8.97
C VAL A 65 -18.28 -0.37 7.77
N THR A 66 -19.48 -0.73 7.31
CA THR A 66 -19.65 -1.63 6.16
C THR A 66 -19.18 -0.95 4.87
N PRO A 67 -18.89 -1.72 3.81
CA PRO A 67 -18.52 -1.16 2.51
C PRO A 67 -19.56 -0.15 1.97
N GLU A 68 -20.85 -0.41 2.19
CA GLU A 68 -21.95 0.46 1.77
C GLU A 68 -21.88 1.83 2.48
N GLN A 69 -21.64 1.82 3.78
CA GLN A 69 -21.46 3.02 4.60
C GLN A 69 -20.23 3.83 4.19
N VAL A 70 -19.14 3.16 3.78
CA VAL A 70 -17.97 3.83 3.24
C VAL A 70 -18.29 4.55 1.93
N GLU A 71 -19.07 3.92 1.04
CA GLU A 71 -19.49 4.56 -0.20
C GLU A 71 -20.44 5.74 0.06
N GLU A 72 -21.32 5.63 1.06
CA GLU A 72 -22.18 6.73 1.49
C GLU A 72 -21.36 7.96 1.95
N MET A 73 -20.36 7.73 2.81
CA MET A 73 -19.46 8.80 3.25
C MET A 73 -18.70 9.43 2.07
N LYS A 74 -18.22 8.62 1.12
CA LYS A 74 -17.54 9.13 -0.08
C LYS A 74 -18.49 9.94 -0.96
N ALA A 75 -19.73 9.47 -1.14
CA ALA A 75 -20.75 10.19 -1.89
C ALA A 75 -21.05 11.54 -1.25
N ARG A 76 -21.16 11.58 0.08
CA ARG A 76 -21.35 12.83 0.83
C ARG A 76 -20.17 13.78 0.65
N VAL A 77 -18.93 13.30 0.78
CA VAL A 77 -17.72 14.11 0.55
C VAL A 77 -17.65 14.65 -0.88
N LYS A 78 -18.07 13.86 -1.89
CA LYS A 78 -18.15 14.31 -3.28
C LYS A 78 -19.23 15.38 -3.51
N ALA A 79 -20.35 15.30 -2.78
CA ALA A 79 -21.43 16.27 -2.87
C ALA A 79 -21.04 17.64 -2.29
N ILE A 80 -20.14 17.66 -1.30
CA ILE A 80 -19.61 18.91 -0.74
C ILE A 80 -18.75 19.59 -1.81
N ARG A 81 -19.08 20.84 -2.18
CA ARG A 81 -18.36 21.67 -3.17
C ARG A 81 -16.98 22.17 -2.67
N LYS A 82 -16.27 21.37 -1.88
CA LYS A 82 -14.97 21.68 -1.29
C LYS A 82 -13.97 20.60 -1.67
N SER A 83 -12.68 20.91 -1.56
CA SER A 83 -11.61 19.96 -1.92
C SER A 83 -11.71 18.68 -1.06
N PRO A 84 -11.90 17.49 -1.67
CA PRO A 84 -11.98 16.22 -0.92
C PRO A 84 -10.74 15.95 -0.08
N MET A 85 -9.57 16.41 -0.53
CA MET A 85 -8.30 16.25 0.19
C MET A 85 -8.27 17.09 1.47
N LYS A 86 -8.81 18.32 1.45
CA LYS A 86 -8.95 19.16 2.66
C LYS A 86 -9.93 18.55 3.65
N ILE A 87 -11.07 18.04 3.15
CA ILE A 87 -12.08 17.36 3.97
C ILE A 87 -11.43 16.15 4.65
N TRP A 88 -10.74 15.30 3.87
CA TRP A 88 -10.03 14.13 4.39
C TRP A 88 -8.97 14.50 5.45
N GLY A 89 -8.19 15.56 5.22
CA GLY A 89 -7.20 16.01 6.20
C GLY A 89 -7.81 16.36 7.56
N LYS A 90 -8.94 17.09 7.56
CA LYS A 90 -9.67 17.41 8.80
C LYS A 90 -10.38 16.18 9.37
N PHE A 91 -10.92 15.30 8.53
CA PHE A 91 -11.65 14.09 8.91
C PHE A 91 -10.73 13.12 9.65
N ASN A 92 -9.57 12.81 9.05
CA ASN A 92 -8.52 12.01 9.67
C ASN A 92 -8.07 12.63 11.00
N LYS A 93 -7.88 13.96 11.07
CA LYS A 93 -7.50 14.62 12.34
C LYS A 93 -8.57 14.46 13.43
N HIS A 94 -9.85 14.52 13.07
CA HIS A 94 -10.97 14.42 14.01
C HIS A 94 -11.18 12.98 14.52
N PHE A 95 -11.32 12.03 13.59
CA PHE A 95 -11.62 10.63 13.93
C PHE A 95 -10.37 9.76 14.16
N ARG A 96 -9.17 10.30 13.87
CA ARG A 96 -7.86 9.62 13.99
C ARG A 96 -7.79 8.30 13.22
N ILE A 97 -8.36 8.28 12.01
CA ILE A 97 -8.38 7.10 11.14
C ILE A 97 -7.57 7.28 9.86
N SER A 98 -6.92 6.20 9.44
CA SER A 98 -6.11 6.19 8.21
C SER A 98 -6.91 5.96 6.92
N ARG A 99 -8.12 5.40 7.01
CA ARG A 99 -9.05 5.15 5.89
C ARG A 99 -10.49 5.15 6.42
N TYR A 100 -11.48 5.55 5.61
CA TYR A 100 -12.90 5.52 6.01
C TYR A 100 -13.36 4.16 6.55
N ARG A 101 -12.91 3.05 5.94
CA ARG A 101 -13.21 1.67 6.38
C ARG A 101 -12.70 1.32 7.78
N HIS A 102 -11.82 2.14 8.38
CA HIS A 102 -11.33 1.94 9.74
C HIS A 102 -12.13 2.76 10.77
N LEU A 103 -13.20 3.44 10.34
CA LEU A 103 -14.12 4.09 11.25
C LEU A 103 -14.90 3.02 12.02
N PRO A 104 -14.96 3.08 13.36
CA PRO A 104 -15.83 2.22 14.15
C PRO A 104 -17.30 2.45 13.79
N GLN A 105 -18.11 1.39 13.76
CA GLN A 105 -19.54 1.46 13.46
C GLN A 105 -20.29 2.41 14.40
N SER A 106 -19.92 2.40 15.68
CA SER A 106 -20.47 3.30 16.70
C SER A 106 -20.26 4.79 16.40
N LYS A 107 -19.29 5.11 15.54
CA LYS A 107 -18.93 6.48 15.15
C LYS A 107 -19.44 6.87 13.76
N PHE A 108 -20.15 5.98 13.07
CA PHE A 108 -20.66 6.25 11.73
C PHE A 108 -21.62 7.44 11.70
N GLN A 109 -22.61 7.45 12.59
CA GLN A 109 -23.60 8.53 12.65
C GLN A 109 -22.95 9.89 12.95
N GLU A 110 -22.03 9.91 13.93
CA GLU A 110 -21.24 11.09 14.28
C GLU A 110 -20.39 11.59 13.08
N ALA A 111 -19.83 10.68 12.29
CA ALA A 111 -19.09 11.03 11.08
C ALA A 111 -19.96 11.65 9.98
N MET A 112 -21.18 11.16 9.81
CA MET A 112 -22.13 11.73 8.84
C MET A 112 -22.60 13.13 9.26
N GLU A 113 -22.90 13.34 10.53
CA GLU A 113 -23.21 14.65 11.10
C GLU A 113 -22.04 15.63 10.96
N TRP A 114 -20.82 15.15 11.21
CA TRP A 114 -19.61 15.95 11.04
C TRP A 114 -19.41 16.40 9.58
N LEU A 115 -19.64 15.49 8.61
CA LEU A 115 -19.58 15.83 7.18
C LEU A 115 -20.64 16.85 6.78
N GLN A 116 -21.86 16.74 7.33
CA GLN A 116 -22.91 17.72 7.12
C GLN A 116 -22.56 19.10 7.69
N ASN A 117 -21.96 19.16 8.88
CA ASN A 117 -21.54 20.44 9.47
C ASN A 117 -20.43 21.11 8.65
N ILE A 118 -19.54 20.33 8.01
CA ILE A 118 -18.53 20.87 7.10
C ILE A 118 -19.12 21.44 5.83
N GLU A 119 -20.23 20.90 5.34
CA GLU A 119 -20.94 21.49 4.20
C GLU A 119 -21.26 22.97 4.46
N HIS A 120 -21.65 23.29 5.70
CA HIS A 120 -22.06 24.63 6.11
C HIS A 120 -20.97 25.48 6.80
N ASP A 121 -19.78 24.93 7.10
CA ASP A 121 -18.70 25.69 7.75
C ASP A 121 -18.07 26.71 6.78
N PRO A 122 -18.12 28.03 7.06
CA PRO A 122 -17.54 29.06 6.20
C PRO A 122 -16.00 29.08 6.20
N ARG A 123 -15.34 28.33 7.10
CA ARG A 123 -13.86 28.29 7.25
C ARG A 123 -13.17 27.23 6.37
N PHE A 124 -13.76 26.91 5.22
CA PHE A 124 -13.34 25.82 4.35
C PHE A 124 -13.27 26.24 2.88
#